data_AF-A0A7V0MLB2-F1
#
_entry.id   AF-A0A7V0MLB2-F1
#
_cell.length_a   1.000
_cell.length_b   1.000
_cell.length_c   1.000
_cell.angle_alpha   90.00
_cell.angle_beta   90.00
_cell.angle_gamma   90.00
#
_symmetry.space_group_name_H-M   'P 1'
#
loop_
_entity.id
_entity.type
_entity.pdbx_description
1 polymer ?
#
loop_
_entity_poly.entity_id
_entity_poly.type
_entity_poly.pdbx_seq_one_letter_code
_entity_poly.pdbx_strand_id
1 'polypeptide(L)' 'SENPKQVEEYKGGKTKLLGFFVGQVMKKTQGKANPKLVNEILREKLD' A
#
# COMPACT_ATOMS: atom_id res chain seq x y z
N SER A 1 6.95 -7.78 8.95
CA SER A 1 6.64 -6.93 7.78
C SER A 1 6.72 -7.80 6.54
N GLU A 2 5.62 -8.04 5.83
CA GLU A 2 5.62 -8.98 4.69
C GLU A 2 6.31 -8.44 3.42
N ASN A 3 6.54 -7.13 3.34
CA ASN A 3 7.13 -6.47 2.16
C ASN A 3 8.17 -5.41 2.54
N PRO A 4 9.25 -5.76 3.28
CA PRO A 4 10.19 -4.78 3.82
C PRO A 4 10.91 -3.99 2.72
N LYS A 5 11.34 -4.67 1.65
CA LYS A 5 12.03 -4.04 0.50
C LYS A 5 11.15 -3.01 -0.21
N GLN A 6 9.88 -3.32 -0.44
CA GLN A 6 8.95 -2.41 -1.13
C GLN A 6 8.64 -1.19 -0.27
N VAL A 7 8.64 -1.32 1.06
CA VAL A 7 8.47 -0.18 1.98
C VAL A 7 9.70 0.73 1.90
N GLU A 8 10.91 0.17 1.92
CA GLU A 8 12.15 0.95 1.73
C GLU A 8 12.19 1.65 0.37
N GLU A 9 11.80 0.95 -0.70
CA GLU A 9 11.75 1.56 -2.04
C GLU A 9 10.71 2.68 -2.14
N TYR A 10 9.55 2.54 -1.49
CA TYR A 10 8.53 3.60 -1.42
C TYR A 10 9.09 4.83 -0.69
N LYS A 11 9.69 4.62 0.48
CA LYS A 11 10.34 5.67 1.27
C LYS A 11 11.54 6.30 0.56
N GLY A 12 12.21 5.54 -0.31
CA GLY A 12 13.26 6.01 -1.22
C GLY A 12 12.75 6.81 -2.43
N GLY A 13 11.45 7.14 -2.47
CA GLY A 13 10.86 8.01 -3.50
C GLY A 13 10.14 7.26 -4.63
N LYS A 14 10.07 5.93 -4.62
CA LYS A 14 9.27 5.17 -5.60
C LYS A 14 7.78 5.16 -5.22
N THR A 15 7.15 6.32 -5.23
CA THR A 15 5.73 6.52 -4.84
C THR A 15 4.74 5.68 -5.66
N LYS A 16 5.11 5.22 -6.86
CA LYS A 16 4.32 4.27 -7.67
C LYS A 16 4.06 2.92 -6.97
N LEU A 17 4.85 2.56 -5.96
CA LEU A 17 4.63 1.35 -5.16
C LEU A 17 3.37 1.40 -4.29
N LEU A 18 2.74 2.56 -4.13
CA LEU A 18 1.48 2.67 -3.41
C LEU A 18 0.39 1.76 -4.04
N GLY A 19 0.32 1.70 -5.37
CA GLY A 19 -0.63 0.82 -6.07
C GLY A 19 -0.40 -0.66 -5.80
N PHE A 20 0.86 -1.07 -5.59
CA PHE A 20 1.19 -2.44 -5.18
C PHE A 20 0.62 -2.76 -3.80
N PHE A 21 0.79 -1.87 -2.82
CA PHE A 21 0.25 -2.05 -1.47
C PHE A 21 -1.28 -2.04 -1.44
N VAL A 22 -1.91 -1.15 -2.21
CA VAL A 22 -3.38 -1.16 -2.40
C VAL A 22 -3.82 -2.52 -2.92
N GLY A 23 -3.15 -3.06 -3.96
CA GLY A 23 -3.45 -4.38 -4.51
C GLY A 23 -3.32 -5.51 -3.48
N GLN A 24 -2.30 -5.48 -2.64
CA GLN A 24 -2.10 -6.46 -1.55
C GLN A 24 -3.26 -6.41 -0.54
N VAL A 25 -3.68 -5.21 -0.12
CA VAL A 25 -4.80 -5.03 0.80
C VAL A 25 -6.11 -5.49 0.18
N MET A 26 -6.36 -5.13 -1.08
CA MET A 26 -7.55 -5.58 -1.81
C MET A 26 -7.59 -7.11 -1.95
N LYS A 27 -6.44 -7.76 -2.20
CA LYS A 27 -6.35 -9.22 -2.25
C LYS A 27 -6.67 -9.88 -0.90
N LYS A 28 -6.07 -9.37 0.19
CA LYS A 28 -6.30 -9.90 1.55
C LYS A 28 -7.74 -9.71 2.02
N THR A 29 -8.36 -8.60 1.64
CA THR A 29 -9.76 -8.32 1.96
C THR A 29 -10.75 -8.93 0.96
N GLN A 30 -10.26 -9.64 -0.06
CA GLN A 30 -11.07 -10.22 -1.14
C GLN A 30 -11.99 -9.19 -1.81
N GLY A 31 -11.47 -7.98 -2.01
CA GLY A 31 -12.21 -6.87 -2.63
C GLY A 31 -13.25 -6.19 -1.74
N LYS A 32 -13.37 -6.58 -0.47
CA LYS A 32 -14.36 -6.01 0.46
C LYS A 32 -13.96 -4.64 1.01
N ALA A 33 -12.66 -4.31 0.99
CA ALA A 33 -12.19 -3.01 1.45
C ALA A 33 -12.51 -1.89 0.44
N ASN A 34 -12.77 -0.68 0.93
CA ASN A 34 -12.95 0.49 0.08
C ASN A 34 -11.59 0.96 -0.47
N PRO A 35 -11.37 0.99 -1.79
CA PRO A 35 -10.07 1.34 -2.38
C PRO A 35 -9.64 2.79 -2.08
N LYS A 36 -10.57 3.73 -1.89
CA LYS A 36 -10.23 5.11 -1.52
C LYS A 36 -9.66 5.17 -0.10
N LEU A 37 -10.37 4.54 0.84
CA LEU A 37 -9.95 4.48 2.24
C LEU A 37 -8.63 3.73 2.41
N VAL A 38 -8.44 2.62 1.66
CA VAL A 38 -7.17 1.88 1.65
C VAL A 38 -6.02 2.76 1.18
N ASN A 39 -6.22 3.56 0.14
CA ASN A 39 -5.20 4.48 -0.38
C ASN A 39 -4.85 5.56 0.65
N GLU A 40 -5.84 6.17 1.29
CA GLU A 40 -5.65 7.18 2.35
C GLU A 40 -4.84 6.62 3.53
N ILE A 41 -5.27 5.48 4.09
CA ILE A 41 -4.58 4.83 5.21
C ILE A 41 -3.14 4.44 4.83
N LEU A 42 -2.92 3.96 3.60
CA LEU A 42 -1.58 3.58 3.15
C LEU A 42 -0.66 4.79 2.99
N ARG A 43 -1.17 5.93 2.50
CA ARG A 43 -0.39 7.17 2.46
C ARG A 43 -0.02 7.63 3.86
N GLU A 44 -0.99 7.71 4.76
CA GLU A 44 -0.76 8.11 6.16
C GLU A 44 0.28 7.23 6.87
N LYS A 45 0.35 5.94 6.54
CA LYS A 45 1.30 5.00 7.17
C LYS A 45 2.67 4.95 6.53
N LEU A 46 2.81 5.37 5.28
CA LEU A 46 4.02 5.20 4.49
C LEU A 46 4.76 6.52 4.21
N ASP A 47 4.04 7.63 4.17
CA ASP A 47 4.59 9.00 4.16
C ASP A 47 5.14 9.36 5.56
#